data_AF-A0A7C1N9F7-F1
#
_entry.id   AF-A0A7C1N9F7-F1
#
_cell.length_a   1.000
_cell.length_b   1.000
_cell.length_c   1.000
_cell.angle_alpha   90.00
_cell.angle_beta   90.00
_cell.angle_gamma   90.00
#
_symmetry.space_group_name_H-M   'P 1'
#
loop_
_entity.id
_entity.type
_entity.pdbx_description
1 polymer ?
#
loop_
_entity_poly.entity_id
_entity_poly.type
_entity_poly.pdbx_seq_one_letter_code
_entity_poly.pdbx_strand_id
1 'polypeptide(L)'
;MQTSKTFTIHFWLSMAKAKDDFAPIYARITVDGKRAEISLKRSTSVTYWDTRSKRSTLRTSDGKALNVYLDQVYSDLLACHKQLLGESKYVTAQAIKARYLGEDEQHKTLLQLVSYHNKNMVSVLKPGTLKNYFTTERYIKRYLKHKLKTNDVFLKQLSYKFIIDFEQFLRNGKSINRSQPLKNNGVMKHLERLKKMMNLALRLEWIEKDPFVRFSLKFTKHQRAFLSQSELEVLESSQLSKGMHQKTRDVFVFACYTGLSYIDVKLLC
;
A
#
# COMPACT_ATOMS: atom_id res chain seq x y z
N MET A 1 -25.79 -4.71 -36.85
CA MET A 1 -24.34 -4.47 -37.01
C MET A 1 -23.60 -5.09 -35.85
N GLN A 2 -22.90 -6.21 -36.06
CA GLN A 2 -22.01 -6.78 -35.05
C GLN A 2 -20.69 -5.99 -35.06
N THR A 3 -20.51 -5.06 -34.15
CA THR A 3 -19.19 -4.46 -33.89
C THR A 3 -18.32 -5.51 -33.21
N SER A 4 -17.59 -6.30 -34.01
CA SER A 4 -16.52 -7.15 -33.48
C SER A 4 -15.54 -6.26 -32.75
N LYS A 5 -15.41 -6.41 -31.42
CA LYS A 5 -14.34 -5.73 -30.68
C LYS A 5 -13.01 -6.10 -31.31
N THR A 6 -12.28 -5.12 -31.84
CA THR A 6 -11.05 -5.40 -32.59
C THR A 6 -9.88 -5.41 -31.64
N PHE A 7 -9.36 -6.60 -31.33
CA PHE A 7 -8.15 -6.77 -30.54
C PHE A 7 -6.99 -7.22 -31.44
N THR A 8 -5.91 -6.42 -31.49
CA THR A 8 -4.70 -6.80 -32.21
C THR A 8 -3.45 -6.47 -31.42
N ILE A 9 -2.44 -7.34 -31.53
CA ILE A 9 -1.09 -7.14 -31.00
C ILE A 9 -0.12 -7.12 -32.18
N HIS A 10 0.72 -6.10 -32.26
CA HIS A 10 1.75 -5.96 -33.30
C HIS A 10 3.09 -5.58 -32.70
N PHE A 11 4.15 -6.22 -33.18
CA PHE A 11 5.52 -5.81 -32.88
C PHE A 11 6.05 -4.92 -33.99
N TRP A 12 6.83 -3.90 -33.63
CA TRP A 12 7.43 -2.98 -34.58
C TRP A 12 8.72 -2.39 -34.04
N LEU A 13 9.56 -1.90 -34.95
CA LEU A 13 10.79 -1.18 -34.62
C LEU A 13 10.54 0.31 -34.56
N SER A 14 10.93 0.95 -33.46
CA SER A 14 10.89 2.40 -33.35
C SER A 14 12.07 3.03 -34.09
N MET A 15 11.91 3.21 -35.41
CA MET A 15 12.92 3.80 -36.30
C MET A 15 13.40 5.18 -35.86
N ALA A 16 12.52 5.99 -35.25
CA ALA A 16 12.88 7.30 -34.68
C ALA A 16 13.89 7.21 -33.52
N LYS A 17 14.15 6.01 -32.98
CA LYS A 17 15.10 5.73 -31.89
C LYS A 17 16.21 4.77 -32.33
N ALA A 18 16.40 4.58 -33.63
CA ALA A 18 17.45 3.72 -34.15
C ALA A 18 18.84 4.35 -33.94
N LYS A 19 19.84 3.51 -33.67
CA LYS A 19 21.27 3.86 -33.60
C LYS A 19 22.09 2.74 -34.24
N ASP A 20 22.99 3.09 -35.15
CA ASP A 20 23.96 2.17 -35.74
C ASP A 20 23.36 0.82 -36.21
N ASP A 21 22.31 0.89 -37.04
CA ASP A 21 21.50 -0.24 -37.56
C ASP A 21 20.62 -0.97 -36.51
N PHE A 22 20.73 -0.68 -35.22
CA PHE A 22 19.86 -1.26 -34.19
C PHE A 22 18.67 -0.35 -33.85
N ALA A 23 17.47 -0.91 -33.82
CA ALA A 23 16.27 -0.21 -33.38
C ALA A 23 15.57 -0.94 -32.22
N PRO A 24 15.01 -0.21 -31.24
CA PRO A 24 14.27 -0.80 -30.13
C PRO A 24 12.92 -1.35 -30.59
N ILE A 25 12.54 -2.50 -30.03
CA ILE A 25 11.31 -3.22 -30.35
C ILE A 25 10.20 -2.82 -29.39
N TYR A 26 9.03 -2.54 -29.95
CA TYR A 26 7.82 -2.17 -29.23
C TYR A 26 6.69 -3.16 -29.54
N ALA A 27 5.87 -3.44 -28.54
CA ALA A 27 4.56 -4.06 -28.72
C ALA A 27 3.48 -2.97 -28.74
N ARG A 28 2.61 -3.02 -29.74
CA ARG A 28 1.44 -2.16 -29.89
C ARG A 28 0.19 -3.01 -29.72
N ILE A 29 -0.63 -2.62 -28.75
CA ILE A 29 -1.92 -3.23 -28.47
C ILE A 29 -2.99 -2.28 -29.03
N THR A 30 -3.93 -2.81 -29.81
CA THR A 30 -5.09 -2.06 -30.29
C THR A 30 -6.36 -2.73 -29.77
N VAL A 31 -7.24 -1.94 -29.16
CA VAL A 31 -8.60 -2.35 -28.75
C VAL A 31 -9.56 -1.28 -29.24
N ASP A 32 -10.52 -1.67 -30.08
CA ASP A 32 -11.58 -0.77 -30.60
C ASP A 32 -11.01 0.53 -31.19
N GLY A 33 -9.97 0.39 -32.01
CA GLY A 33 -9.27 1.50 -32.67
C GLY A 33 -8.31 2.31 -31.79
N LYS A 34 -8.35 2.17 -30.45
CA LYS A 34 -7.45 2.85 -29.51
C LYS A 34 -6.20 2.03 -29.24
N ARG A 35 -5.04 2.71 -29.15
CA ARG A 35 -3.72 2.07 -29.10
C ARG A 35 -3.00 2.33 -27.78
N ALA A 36 -2.21 1.35 -27.33
CA ALA A 36 -1.23 1.50 -26.27
C ALA A 36 0.08 0.82 -26.68
N GLU A 37 1.22 1.41 -26.31
CA GLU A 37 2.54 0.91 -26.69
C GLU A 37 3.39 0.55 -25.47
N ILE A 38 4.17 -0.52 -25.62
CA ILE A 38 5.06 -1.08 -24.60
C ILE A 38 6.44 -1.25 -25.21
N SER A 39 7.44 -0.62 -24.60
CA SER A 39 8.84 -0.90 -24.94
C SER A 39 9.23 -2.26 -24.39
N LEU A 40 9.74 -3.15 -25.24
CA LEU A 40 10.19 -4.49 -24.82
C LEU A 40 11.62 -4.48 -24.27
N LYS A 41 12.27 -3.30 -24.21
CA LYS A 41 13.65 -3.13 -23.74
C LYS A 41 14.66 -4.06 -24.45
N ARG A 42 14.36 -4.41 -25.70
CA ARG A 42 15.24 -5.16 -26.61
C ARG A 42 15.37 -4.38 -27.90
N SER A 43 16.51 -4.55 -28.56
CA SER A 43 16.78 -3.98 -29.87
C SER A 43 17.20 -5.08 -30.82
N THR A 44 16.99 -4.87 -32.11
CA THR A 44 17.46 -5.77 -33.16
C THR A 44 17.88 -4.95 -34.36
N SER A 45 18.67 -5.56 -35.24
CA SER A 45 19.10 -4.94 -36.48
C SER A 45 17.87 -4.68 -37.37
N VAL A 46 17.77 -3.47 -37.90
CA VAL A 46 16.72 -3.07 -38.84
C VAL A 46 16.80 -3.92 -40.10
N THR A 47 18.03 -4.21 -40.56
CA THR A 47 18.30 -5.05 -41.73
C THR A 47 17.68 -6.45 -41.61
N TYR A 48 17.69 -7.03 -40.41
CA TYR A 48 17.17 -8.38 -40.15
C TYR A 48 15.76 -8.39 -39.53
N TRP A 49 14.98 -7.33 -39.70
CA TRP A 49 13.59 -7.29 -39.26
C TRP A 49 12.63 -7.35 -40.44
N ASP A 50 11.78 -8.37 -40.46
CA ASP A 50 10.69 -8.44 -41.42
C ASP A 50 9.46 -7.70 -40.88
N THR A 51 9.09 -6.63 -41.57
CA THR A 51 7.93 -5.79 -41.23
C THR A 51 6.59 -6.49 -41.43
N ARG A 52 6.52 -7.48 -42.33
CA ARG A 52 5.30 -8.24 -42.61
C ARG A 52 5.05 -9.29 -41.55
N SER A 53 6.03 -10.15 -41.28
CA SER A 53 5.93 -11.16 -40.21
C SER A 53 6.09 -10.56 -38.80
N LYS A 54 6.65 -9.35 -38.68
CA LYS A 54 6.94 -8.66 -37.40
C LYS A 54 7.86 -9.52 -36.53
N ARG A 55 8.89 -10.08 -37.16
CA ARG A 55 9.85 -11.02 -36.58
C ARG A 55 11.25 -10.73 -37.12
N SER A 56 12.25 -11.22 -36.40
CA SER A 56 13.61 -11.21 -36.90
C SER A 56 13.80 -12.33 -37.93
N THR A 57 14.43 -12.00 -39.07
CA THR A 57 14.87 -12.95 -40.11
C THR A 57 16.28 -13.48 -39.86
N LEU A 58 16.93 -13.01 -38.79
CA LEU A 58 18.28 -13.41 -38.43
C LEU A 58 18.32 -14.91 -38.08
N ARG A 59 19.12 -15.68 -38.82
CA ARG A 59 19.21 -17.15 -38.68
C ARG A 59 20.07 -17.61 -37.49
N THR A 60 20.69 -16.68 -36.77
CA THR A 60 21.53 -16.96 -35.60
C THR A 60 20.70 -17.45 -34.42
N SER A 61 21.37 -18.02 -33.41
CA SER A 61 20.74 -18.35 -32.12
C SER A 61 19.99 -17.16 -31.52
N ASP A 62 20.55 -15.96 -31.64
CA ASP A 62 20.00 -14.74 -31.05
C ASP A 62 18.72 -14.29 -31.76
N GLY A 63 18.67 -14.41 -33.10
CA GLY A 63 17.47 -14.14 -33.88
C GLY A 63 16.31 -15.09 -33.53
N LYS A 64 16.63 -16.39 -33.38
CA LYS A 64 15.67 -17.40 -32.91
C LYS A 64 15.19 -17.11 -31.49
N ALA A 65 16.10 -16.84 -30.56
CA ALA A 65 15.77 -16.52 -29.17
C ALA A 65 14.92 -15.26 -29.05
N LEU A 66 15.16 -14.25 -29.90
CA LEU A 66 14.33 -13.06 -29.97
C LEU A 66 12.90 -13.40 -30.42
N ASN A 67 12.74 -14.20 -31.46
CA ASN A 67 11.41 -14.60 -31.94
C ASN A 67 10.63 -15.39 -30.87
N VAL A 68 11.28 -16.34 -30.19
CA VAL A 68 10.68 -17.06 -29.05
C VAL A 68 10.23 -16.09 -27.95
N TYR A 69 11.06 -15.09 -27.62
CA TYR A 69 10.68 -14.05 -26.67
C TYR A 69 9.45 -13.25 -27.14
N LEU A 70 9.37 -12.87 -28.42
CA LEU A 70 8.22 -12.16 -28.96
C LEU A 70 6.94 -13.00 -28.91
N ASP A 71 7.04 -14.32 -29.14
CA ASP A 71 5.91 -15.25 -29.02
C ASP A 71 5.43 -15.37 -27.56
N GLN A 72 6.35 -15.38 -26.59
CA GLN A 72 6.01 -15.32 -25.17
C GLN A 72 5.28 -14.02 -24.81
N VAL A 73 5.83 -12.87 -25.23
CA VAL A 73 5.19 -11.56 -24.98
C VAL A 73 3.79 -11.49 -25.59
N TYR A 74 3.61 -12.02 -26.81
CA TYR A 74 2.30 -12.10 -27.44
C TYR A 74 1.31 -12.93 -26.61
N SER A 75 1.76 -14.10 -26.14
CA SER A 75 0.97 -15.01 -25.31
C SER A 75 0.57 -14.37 -23.98
N ASP A 76 1.50 -13.67 -23.31
CA ASP A 76 1.24 -12.97 -22.05
C ASP A 76 0.23 -11.84 -22.22
N LEU A 77 0.35 -11.03 -23.28
CA LEU A 77 -0.60 -9.96 -23.60
C LEU A 77 -1.99 -10.51 -23.94
N LEU A 78 -2.06 -11.62 -24.66
CA LEU A 78 -3.31 -12.33 -24.94
C LEU A 78 -3.94 -12.88 -23.64
N ALA A 79 -3.14 -13.42 -22.73
CA ALA A 79 -3.59 -13.88 -21.43
C ALA A 79 -4.15 -12.72 -20.59
N CYS A 80 -3.48 -11.56 -20.57
CA CYS A 80 -3.96 -10.35 -19.90
C CYS A 80 -5.34 -9.92 -20.43
N HIS A 81 -5.54 -9.95 -21.76
CA HIS A 81 -6.83 -9.67 -22.39
C HIS A 81 -7.92 -10.66 -21.94
N LYS A 82 -7.62 -11.98 -21.94
CA LYS A 82 -8.56 -13.01 -21.48
C LYS A 82 -8.93 -12.87 -20.01
N GLN A 83 -7.97 -12.55 -19.14
CA GLN A 83 -8.23 -12.30 -17.72
C GLN A 83 -9.17 -11.12 -17.52
N LEU A 84 -8.91 -9.99 -18.19
CA LEU A 84 -9.76 -8.80 -18.08
C LEU A 84 -11.19 -9.05 -18.57
N LEU A 85 -11.35 -9.87 -19.62
CA LEU A 85 -12.68 -10.33 -20.07
C LEU A 85 -13.37 -11.20 -19.02
N GLY A 86 -12.64 -12.16 -18.41
CA GLY A 86 -13.18 -13.02 -17.36
C GLY A 86 -13.58 -12.26 -16.10
N GLU A 87 -12.86 -11.18 -15.77
CA GLU A 87 -13.19 -10.26 -14.67
C GLU A 87 -14.38 -9.31 -14.99
N SER A 88 -14.99 -9.41 -16.18
CA SER A 88 -16.04 -8.49 -16.65
C SER A 88 -15.64 -7.01 -16.60
N LYS A 89 -14.35 -6.70 -16.72
CA LYS A 89 -13.84 -5.32 -16.73
C LYS A 89 -13.94 -4.69 -18.11
N TYR A 90 -13.97 -3.36 -18.15
CA TYR A 90 -13.91 -2.63 -19.42
C TYR A 90 -12.51 -2.76 -20.05
N VAL A 91 -12.41 -3.61 -21.06
CA VAL A 91 -11.14 -3.93 -21.73
C VAL A 91 -10.73 -2.77 -22.65
N THR A 92 -9.57 -2.18 -22.38
CA THR A 92 -8.92 -1.18 -23.24
C THR A 92 -7.46 -1.55 -23.48
N ALA A 93 -6.86 -1.01 -24.54
CA ALA A 93 -5.43 -1.22 -24.81
C ALA A 93 -4.56 -0.78 -23.61
N GLN A 94 -4.94 0.31 -22.92
CA GLN A 94 -4.26 0.79 -21.72
C GLN A 94 -4.45 -0.14 -20.51
N ALA A 95 -5.64 -0.74 -20.35
CA ALA A 95 -5.88 -1.73 -19.28
C ALA A 95 -5.05 -3.00 -19.48
N ILE A 96 -4.93 -3.49 -20.71
CA ILE A 96 -4.08 -4.65 -21.04
C ILE A 96 -2.61 -4.33 -20.78
N LYS A 97 -2.15 -3.13 -21.19
CA LYS A 97 -0.80 -2.64 -20.88
C LYS A 97 -0.56 -2.58 -19.38
N ALA A 98 -1.48 -1.99 -18.62
CA ALA A 98 -1.35 -1.87 -17.17
C ALA A 98 -1.31 -3.25 -16.50
N ARG A 99 -2.14 -4.20 -16.93
CA ARG A 99 -2.11 -5.59 -16.44
C ARG A 99 -0.76 -6.27 -16.72
N TYR A 100 -0.27 -6.16 -17.95
CA TYR A 100 1.00 -6.77 -18.36
C TYR A 100 2.21 -6.18 -17.61
N LEU A 101 2.19 -4.88 -17.33
CA LEU A 101 3.23 -4.19 -16.57
C LEU A 101 3.07 -4.33 -15.05
N GLY A 102 1.98 -4.93 -14.57
CA GLY A 102 1.67 -5.02 -13.13
C GLY A 102 1.33 -3.66 -12.50
N GLU A 103 0.76 -2.75 -13.28
CA GLU A 103 0.37 -1.38 -12.86
C GLU A 103 -1.15 -1.25 -12.60
N ASP A 104 -1.93 -2.29 -12.89
CA ASP A 104 -3.37 -2.27 -12.67
C ASP A 104 -3.73 -2.41 -11.18
N GLU A 105 -5.01 -2.24 -10.86
CA GLU A 105 -5.49 -2.23 -9.47
C GLU A 105 -5.29 -3.57 -8.74
N GLN A 106 -5.12 -4.66 -9.50
CA GLN A 106 -4.84 -5.99 -8.95
C GLN A 106 -3.38 -6.17 -8.50
N HIS A 107 -2.49 -5.23 -8.83
CA HIS A 107 -1.07 -5.24 -8.45
C HIS A 107 -0.71 -4.12 -7.49
N LYS A 108 -1.68 -3.57 -6.75
CA LYS A 108 -1.37 -2.58 -5.71
C LYS A 108 -0.50 -3.18 -4.61
N THR A 109 0.37 -2.35 -4.06
CA THR A 109 1.29 -2.73 -2.98
C THR A 109 0.81 -2.24 -1.61
N LEU A 110 1.41 -2.78 -0.55
CA LEU A 110 1.13 -2.36 0.82
C LEU A 110 1.44 -0.88 1.03
N LEU A 111 2.58 -0.38 0.54
CA LEU A 111 2.90 1.05 0.72
C LEU A 111 2.05 1.96 -0.14
N GLN A 112 1.58 1.51 -1.31
CA GLN A 112 0.58 2.25 -2.09
C GLN A 112 -0.74 2.38 -1.33
N LEU A 113 -1.20 1.32 -0.68
CA LEU A 113 -2.38 1.36 0.20
C LEU A 113 -2.21 2.33 1.37
N VAL A 114 -1.06 2.27 2.05
CA VAL A 114 -0.76 3.19 3.16
C VAL A 114 -0.75 4.64 2.68
N SER A 115 -0.13 4.91 1.52
CA SER A 115 -0.07 6.24 0.92
C SER A 115 -1.46 6.75 0.52
N TYR A 116 -2.27 5.90 -0.13
CA TYR A 116 -3.64 6.22 -0.50
C TYR A 116 -4.49 6.55 0.74
N HIS A 117 -4.42 5.72 1.78
CA HIS A 117 -5.12 5.97 3.04
C HIS A 117 -4.68 7.30 3.66
N ASN A 118 -3.37 7.52 3.82
CA ASN A 118 -2.85 8.71 4.51
C ASN A 118 -3.21 10.01 3.77
N LYS A 119 -3.14 10.03 2.43
CA LYS A 119 -3.51 11.20 1.62
C LYS A 119 -5.00 11.53 1.72
N ASN A 120 -5.86 10.51 1.64
CA ASN A 120 -7.31 10.73 1.66
C ASN A 120 -7.86 11.02 3.06
N MET A 121 -7.10 10.70 4.11
CA MET A 121 -7.52 10.90 5.51
C MET A 121 -6.97 12.18 6.14
N VAL A 122 -6.20 13.01 5.42
CA VAL A 122 -5.61 14.25 5.96
C VAL A 122 -6.67 15.23 6.46
N SER A 123 -7.73 15.45 5.68
CA SER A 123 -8.83 16.36 6.04
C SER A 123 -9.84 15.75 7.01
N VAL A 124 -9.82 14.42 7.18
CA VAL A 124 -10.82 13.68 7.96
C VAL A 124 -10.32 13.38 9.37
N LEU A 125 -9.04 13.07 9.54
CA LEU A 125 -8.47 12.66 10.82
C LEU A 125 -7.82 13.82 11.55
N LYS A 126 -8.02 13.88 12.86
CA LYS A 126 -7.26 14.78 13.73
C LYS A 126 -5.75 14.54 13.58
N PRO A 127 -4.90 15.59 13.62
CA PRO A 127 -3.45 15.48 13.39
C PRO A 127 -2.76 14.42 14.27
N GLY A 128 -3.17 14.29 15.54
CA GLY A 128 -2.63 13.29 16.45
C GLY A 128 -2.92 11.84 16.01
N THR A 129 -4.09 11.59 15.44
CA THR A 129 -4.44 10.28 14.89
C THR A 129 -3.64 9.98 13.63
N LEU A 130 -3.50 10.96 12.73
CA LEU A 130 -2.74 10.82 11.49
C LEU A 130 -1.25 10.55 11.76
N LYS A 131 -0.65 11.24 12.75
CA LYS A 131 0.72 10.97 13.23
C LYS A 131 0.94 9.49 13.59
N ASN A 132 -0.06 8.85 14.18
CA ASN A 132 0.05 7.44 14.54
C ASN A 132 -0.01 6.50 13.33
N TYR A 133 -0.70 6.88 12.25
CA TYR A 133 -0.65 6.14 10.98
C TYR A 133 0.72 6.23 10.34
N PHE A 134 1.34 7.43 10.28
CA PHE A 134 2.72 7.58 9.83
C PHE A 134 3.72 6.79 10.69
N THR A 135 3.48 6.70 12.00
CA THR A 135 4.31 5.86 12.89
C THR A 135 4.15 4.38 12.53
N THR A 136 2.94 3.94 12.21
CA THR A 136 2.66 2.56 11.76
C THR A 136 3.33 2.27 10.42
N GLU A 137 3.24 3.20 9.46
CA GLU A 137 3.95 3.12 8.17
C GLU A 137 5.47 2.92 8.36
N ARG A 138 6.08 3.65 9.30
CA ARG A 138 7.51 3.49 9.61
C ARG A 138 7.83 2.09 10.13
N TYR A 139 6.98 1.50 10.97
CA TYR A 139 7.16 0.12 11.41
C TYR A 139 7.01 -0.89 10.27
N ILE A 140 6.03 -0.69 9.39
CA ILE A 140 5.84 -1.51 8.19
C ILE A 140 7.12 -1.47 7.33
N LYS A 141 7.62 -0.27 7.00
CA LYS A 141 8.86 -0.11 6.21
C LYS A 141 10.06 -0.78 6.88
N ARG A 142 10.19 -0.70 8.21
CA ARG A 142 11.25 -1.40 8.95
C ARG A 142 11.10 -2.92 8.87
N TYR A 143 9.89 -3.45 9.01
CA TYR A 143 9.62 -4.87 8.87
C TYR A 143 9.99 -5.38 7.47
N LEU A 144 9.51 -4.71 6.43
CA LEU A 144 9.82 -5.03 5.03
C LEU A 144 11.34 -5.08 4.79
N LYS A 145 12.07 -4.05 5.23
CA LYS A 145 13.52 -3.96 5.02
C LYS A 145 14.31 -4.99 5.84
N HIS A 146 13.98 -5.15 7.13
CA HIS A 146 14.80 -5.98 8.03
C HIS A 146 14.49 -7.47 7.93
N LYS A 147 13.20 -7.83 7.80
CA LYS A 147 12.75 -9.24 7.79
C LYS A 147 12.53 -9.77 6.38
N LEU A 148 11.86 -9.02 5.50
CA LEU A 148 11.55 -9.48 4.13
C LEU A 148 12.58 -9.09 3.08
N LYS A 149 13.57 -8.25 3.43
CA LYS A 149 14.63 -7.75 2.53
C LYS A 149 14.10 -7.11 1.26
N THR A 150 12.93 -6.48 1.35
CA THR A 150 12.28 -5.75 0.25
C THR A 150 11.88 -4.35 0.70
N ASN A 151 11.65 -3.46 -0.25
CA ASN A 151 11.12 -2.13 0.00
C ASN A 151 9.59 -2.12 0.03
N ASP A 152 8.94 -3.09 -0.63
CA ASP A 152 7.47 -3.18 -0.72
C ASP A 152 7.01 -4.63 -0.96
N VAL A 153 5.70 -4.85 -0.86
CA VAL A 153 5.07 -6.16 -1.06
C VAL A 153 3.71 -5.97 -1.73
N PHE A 154 3.35 -6.85 -2.67
CA PHE A 154 2.02 -6.82 -3.28
C PHE A 154 0.94 -7.15 -2.25
N LEU A 155 -0.22 -6.49 -2.33
CA LEU A 155 -1.32 -6.75 -1.40
C LEU A 155 -1.78 -8.21 -1.45
N LYS A 156 -1.77 -8.82 -2.63
CA LYS A 156 -2.09 -10.25 -2.84
C LYS A 156 -1.18 -11.22 -2.09
N GLN A 157 0.04 -10.81 -1.74
CA GLN A 157 0.99 -11.63 -1.00
C GLN A 157 0.78 -11.53 0.52
N LEU A 158 -0.07 -10.61 0.99
CA LEU A 158 -0.39 -10.45 2.40
C LEU A 158 -1.28 -11.61 2.85
N SER A 159 -0.71 -12.48 3.67
CA SER A 159 -1.41 -13.63 4.26
C SER A 159 -1.58 -13.45 5.76
N TYR A 160 -2.35 -14.35 6.40
CA TYR A 160 -2.41 -14.43 7.86
C TYR A 160 -1.02 -14.58 8.48
N LYS A 161 -0.11 -15.34 7.84
CA LYS A 161 1.28 -15.48 8.26
C LYS A 161 2.02 -14.15 8.28
N PHE A 162 1.81 -13.28 7.28
CA PHE A 162 2.40 -11.94 7.28
C PHE A 162 1.96 -11.15 8.52
N ILE A 163 0.67 -11.22 8.89
CA ILE A 163 0.15 -10.50 10.05
C ILE A 163 0.83 -10.96 11.34
N ILE A 164 0.96 -12.28 11.52
CA ILE A 164 1.62 -12.88 12.69
C ILE A 164 3.11 -12.55 12.72
N ASP A 165 3.80 -12.68 11.60
CA ASP A 165 5.23 -12.39 11.52
C ASP A 165 5.50 -10.88 11.75
N PHE A 166 4.59 -9.99 11.31
CA PHE A 166 4.64 -8.56 11.60
C PHE A 166 4.37 -8.26 13.08
N GLU A 167 3.39 -8.92 13.70
CA GLU A 167 3.15 -8.83 15.14
C GLU A 167 4.40 -9.24 15.94
N GLN A 168 4.99 -10.38 15.62
CA GLN A 168 6.21 -10.87 16.27
C GLN A 168 7.38 -9.89 16.07
N PHE A 169 7.51 -9.31 14.88
CA PHE A 169 8.51 -8.27 14.64
C PHE A 169 8.29 -7.04 15.53
N LEU A 170 7.05 -6.60 15.74
CA LEU A 170 6.74 -5.48 16.63
C LEU A 170 7.03 -5.80 18.10
N ARG A 171 6.77 -7.04 18.54
CA ARG A 171 7.05 -7.51 19.91
C ARG A 171 8.53 -7.64 20.20
N ASN A 172 9.30 -8.18 19.26
CA ASN A 172 10.71 -8.50 19.44
C ASN A 172 11.66 -7.38 18.97
N GLY A 173 11.14 -6.43 18.19
CA GLY A 173 11.92 -5.36 17.57
C GLY A 173 12.13 -4.16 18.49
N LYS A 174 13.23 -3.43 18.26
CA LYS A 174 13.47 -2.14 18.93
C LYS A 174 12.42 -1.12 18.51
N SER A 175 11.75 -0.52 19.49
CA SER A 175 10.84 0.62 19.28
C SER A 175 11.55 1.74 18.51
N ILE A 176 10.79 2.43 17.65
CA ILE A 176 11.20 3.67 17.00
C ILE A 176 11.54 4.73 18.05
N ASN A 177 10.78 4.78 19.15
CA ASN A 177 11.09 5.63 20.30
C ASN A 177 11.83 4.79 21.34
N ARG A 178 13.16 4.99 21.46
CA ARG A 178 14.00 4.21 22.38
C ARG A 178 13.55 4.33 23.83
N SER A 179 13.02 5.49 24.22
CA SER A 179 12.53 5.75 25.58
C SER A 179 11.16 5.14 25.86
N GLN A 180 10.48 4.61 24.85
CA GLN A 180 9.14 4.03 24.97
C GLN A 180 9.05 2.69 24.21
N PRO A 181 9.37 1.56 24.86
CA PRO A 181 9.25 0.24 24.26
C PRO A 181 7.79 -0.09 23.93
N LEU A 182 7.57 -0.89 22.88
CA LEU A 182 6.24 -1.37 22.55
C LEU A 182 5.77 -2.42 23.55
N LYS A 183 4.80 -2.04 24.38
CA LYS A 183 4.00 -2.98 25.17
C LYS A 183 2.86 -3.56 24.32
N ASN A 184 2.14 -4.56 24.85
CA ASN A 184 1.05 -5.25 24.15
C ASN A 184 0.05 -4.29 23.47
N ASN A 185 -0.46 -3.30 24.20
CA ASN A 185 -1.42 -2.34 23.63
C ASN A 185 -0.82 -1.49 22.50
N GLY A 186 0.47 -1.15 22.56
CA GLY A 186 1.17 -0.46 21.48
C GLY A 186 1.24 -1.29 20.20
N VAL A 187 1.62 -2.58 20.34
CA VAL A 187 1.62 -3.54 19.23
C VAL A 187 0.21 -3.67 18.63
N MET A 188 -0.79 -3.89 19.48
CA MET A 188 -2.19 -4.02 19.06
C MET A 188 -2.71 -2.78 18.35
N LYS A 189 -2.31 -1.57 18.78
CA LYS A 189 -2.68 -0.34 18.08
C LYS A 189 -2.06 -0.21 16.69
N HIS A 190 -0.86 -0.75 16.45
CA HIS A 190 -0.31 -0.80 15.10
C HIS A 190 -1.05 -1.83 14.22
N LEU A 191 -1.36 -3.00 14.77
CA LEU A 191 -2.14 -4.03 14.07
C LEU A 191 -3.58 -3.57 13.78
N GLU A 192 -4.21 -2.85 14.69
CA GLU A 192 -5.54 -2.23 14.50
C GLU A 192 -5.55 -1.27 13.31
N ARG A 193 -4.52 -0.44 13.18
CA ARG A 193 -4.39 0.49 12.04
C ARG A 193 -4.11 -0.24 10.73
N LEU A 194 -3.25 -1.26 10.75
CA LEU A 194 -3.01 -2.10 9.58
C LEU A 194 -4.29 -2.82 9.15
N LYS A 195 -5.04 -3.41 10.09
CA LYS A 195 -6.35 -4.01 9.83
C LYS A 195 -7.33 -3.02 9.21
N LYS A 196 -7.40 -1.79 9.71
CA LYS A 196 -8.23 -0.73 9.12
C LYS A 196 -7.83 -0.39 7.68
N MET A 197 -6.54 -0.37 7.36
CA MET A 197 -6.05 -0.19 5.98
C MET A 197 -6.37 -1.40 5.11
N MET A 198 -6.23 -2.64 5.60
CA MET A 198 -6.59 -3.84 4.85
C MET A 198 -8.10 -3.91 4.55
N ASN A 199 -8.95 -3.52 5.51
CA ASN A 199 -10.38 -3.38 5.28
C ASN A 199 -10.73 -2.27 4.28
N LEU A 200 -9.89 -1.24 4.15
CA LEU A 200 -10.03 -0.26 3.07
C LEU A 200 -9.68 -0.91 1.72
N ALA A 201 -8.58 -1.65 1.63
CA ALA A 201 -8.21 -2.35 0.39
C ALA A 201 -9.30 -3.33 -0.07
N LEU A 202 -9.94 -4.05 0.86
CA LEU A 202 -11.05 -4.95 0.54
C LEU A 202 -12.26 -4.17 -0.02
N ARG A 203 -12.63 -3.04 0.60
CA ARG A 203 -13.74 -2.20 0.12
C ARG A 203 -13.47 -1.52 -1.21
N LEU A 204 -12.21 -1.32 -1.56
CA LEU A 204 -11.76 -0.82 -2.86
C LEU A 204 -11.54 -1.94 -3.88
N GLU A 205 -11.81 -3.20 -3.51
CA GLU A 205 -11.63 -4.38 -4.38
C GLU A 205 -10.17 -4.59 -4.84
N TRP A 206 -9.19 -4.05 -4.10
CA TRP A 206 -7.76 -4.25 -4.39
C TRP A 206 -7.27 -5.63 -3.92
N ILE A 207 -8.03 -6.28 -3.04
CA ILE A 207 -7.83 -7.65 -2.58
C ILE A 207 -9.18 -8.35 -2.52
N GLU A 208 -9.17 -9.67 -2.71
CA GLU A 208 -10.36 -10.51 -2.63
C GLU A 208 -10.60 -11.08 -1.22
N LYS A 209 -9.52 -11.19 -0.41
CA LYS A 209 -9.56 -11.81 0.91
C LYS A 209 -8.82 -10.97 1.93
N ASP A 210 -9.46 -10.74 3.08
CA ASP A 210 -8.84 -10.04 4.21
C ASP A 210 -7.83 -10.97 4.95
N PRO A 211 -6.53 -10.60 5.03
CA PRO A 211 -5.56 -11.37 5.81
C PRO A 211 -5.81 -11.32 7.32
N PHE A 212 -6.62 -10.36 7.82
CA PHE A 212 -7.01 -10.25 9.22
C PHE A 212 -8.27 -11.04 9.59
N VAL A 213 -8.88 -11.78 8.66
CA VAL A 213 -10.18 -12.45 8.89
C VAL A 213 -10.17 -13.39 10.10
N ARG A 214 -9.03 -14.04 10.39
CA ARG A 214 -8.84 -14.92 11.56
C ARG A 214 -8.02 -14.27 12.68
N PHE A 215 -7.68 -13.00 12.56
CA PHE A 215 -6.85 -12.30 13.52
C PHE A 215 -7.68 -11.55 14.56
N SER A 216 -7.45 -11.86 15.84
CA SER A 216 -8.12 -11.21 16.98
C SER A 216 -7.18 -10.23 17.66
N LEU A 217 -7.59 -8.97 17.74
CA LEU A 217 -6.90 -7.94 18.52
C LEU A 217 -7.19 -8.16 20.01
N LYS A 218 -6.16 -8.30 20.84
CA LYS A 218 -6.29 -8.53 22.29
C LYS A 218 -5.57 -7.44 23.07
N PHE A 219 -6.34 -6.49 23.59
CA PHE A 219 -5.83 -5.41 24.43
C PHE A 219 -5.77 -5.83 25.90
N THR A 220 -4.67 -5.47 26.55
CA THR A 220 -4.54 -5.58 28.01
C THR A 220 -5.32 -4.44 28.64
N LYS A 221 -6.36 -4.76 29.41
CA LYS A 221 -7.08 -3.75 30.21
C LYS A 221 -6.14 -3.27 31.31
N HIS A 222 -5.93 -1.96 31.38
CA HIS A 222 -5.29 -1.32 32.51
C HIS A 222 -6.38 -0.68 33.37
N GLN A 223 -6.46 -1.07 34.63
CA GLN A 223 -7.23 -0.32 35.61
C GLN A 223 -6.54 1.02 35.82
N ARG A 224 -7.29 2.10 35.63
CA ARG A 224 -6.86 3.43 36.04
C ARG A 224 -7.27 3.58 37.51
N ALA A 225 -6.32 3.95 38.35
CA ALA A 225 -6.66 4.43 39.68
C ALA A 225 -7.57 5.66 39.52
N PHE A 226 -8.58 5.76 40.37
CA PHE A 226 -9.46 6.91 40.49
C PHE A 226 -9.51 7.30 41.96
N LEU A 227 -9.82 8.56 42.21
CA LEU A 227 -10.00 9.06 43.57
C LEU A 227 -11.45 8.79 44.00
N SER A 228 -11.60 8.27 45.20
CA SER A 228 -12.87 8.33 45.94
C SER A 228 -13.20 9.77 46.31
N GLN A 229 -14.46 10.03 46.67
CA GLN A 229 -14.91 11.35 47.10
C GLN A 229 -14.08 11.88 48.28
N SER A 230 -13.80 11.03 49.27
CA SER A 230 -12.95 11.38 50.42
C SER A 230 -11.51 11.71 50.02
N GLU A 231 -10.93 11.00 49.06
CA GLU A 231 -9.57 11.29 48.59
C GLU A 231 -9.52 12.62 47.80
N LEU A 232 -10.59 12.96 47.09
CA LEU A 232 -10.72 14.24 46.38
C LEU A 232 -10.83 15.41 47.37
N GLU A 233 -11.61 15.28 48.43
CA GLU A 233 -11.74 16.30 49.49
C GLU A 233 -10.42 16.54 50.24
N VAL A 234 -9.67 15.47 50.50
CA VAL A 234 -8.31 15.59 51.06
C VAL A 234 -7.41 16.35 50.09
N LEU A 235 -7.47 16.05 48.79
CA LEU A 235 -6.67 16.75 47.78
C LEU A 235 -7.03 18.23 47.70
N GLU A 236 -8.31 18.57 47.74
CA GLU A 236 -8.85 19.93 47.70
C GLU A 236 -8.37 20.78 48.89
N SER A 237 -8.50 20.24 50.10
CA SER A 237 -8.11 20.92 51.35
C SER A 237 -6.62 20.92 51.63
N SER A 238 -5.83 20.12 50.92
CA SER A 238 -4.37 20.00 51.12
C SER A 238 -3.64 21.32 50.86
N GLN A 239 -2.84 21.76 51.84
CA GLN A 239 -1.96 22.91 51.70
C GLN A 239 -0.70 22.55 50.91
N LEU A 240 -0.58 23.10 49.70
CA LEU A 240 0.56 22.88 48.81
C LEU A 240 1.52 24.07 48.87
N SER A 241 2.81 23.83 49.12
CA SER A 241 3.81 24.90 49.31
C SER A 241 4.15 25.69 48.03
N LYS A 242 3.98 25.09 46.86
CA LYS A 242 4.28 25.71 45.57
C LYS A 242 3.02 26.19 44.87
N GLY A 243 2.99 27.46 44.45
CA GLY A 243 1.85 28.04 43.72
C GLY A 243 1.49 27.29 42.43
N MET A 244 2.47 26.69 41.74
CA MET A 244 2.19 25.85 40.56
C MET A 244 1.39 24.58 40.90
N HIS A 245 1.66 23.97 42.06
CA HIS A 245 0.91 22.80 42.51
C HIS A 245 -0.50 23.18 42.95
N GLN A 246 -0.66 24.32 43.62
CA GLN A 246 -1.99 24.86 43.96
C GLN A 246 -2.84 25.04 42.70
N LYS A 247 -2.33 25.73 41.67
CA LYS A 247 -3.03 25.88 40.38
C LYS A 247 -3.36 24.53 39.73
N THR A 248 -2.43 23.57 39.78
CA THR A 248 -2.66 22.24 39.20
C THR A 248 -3.78 21.49 39.94
N ARG A 249 -3.79 21.56 41.27
CA ARG A 249 -4.86 21.02 42.12
C ARG A 249 -6.19 21.68 41.77
N ASP A 250 -6.25 23.00 41.73
CA ASP A 250 -7.50 23.74 41.50
C ASP A 250 -8.10 23.41 40.13
N VAL A 251 -7.27 23.36 39.09
CA VAL A 251 -7.69 22.95 37.74
C VAL A 251 -8.16 21.50 37.72
N PHE A 252 -7.47 20.60 38.42
CA PHE A 252 -7.84 19.18 38.50
C PHE A 252 -9.17 18.98 39.24
N VAL A 253 -9.34 19.61 40.41
CA VAL A 253 -10.57 19.55 41.21
C VAL A 253 -11.75 20.14 40.44
N PHE A 254 -11.55 21.28 39.78
CA PHE A 254 -12.56 21.86 38.89
C PHE A 254 -12.95 20.90 37.76
N ALA A 255 -11.99 20.22 37.12
CA ALA A 255 -12.27 19.22 36.10
C ALA A 255 -13.04 18.01 36.66
N CYS A 256 -12.74 17.56 37.88
CA CYS A 256 -13.47 16.48 38.55
C CYS A 256 -14.94 16.84 38.79
N TYR A 257 -15.25 18.07 39.24
CA TYR A 257 -16.61 18.50 39.52
C TYR A 257 -17.42 18.83 38.26
N THR A 258 -16.78 19.34 37.21
CA THR A 258 -17.47 19.72 35.96
C THR A 258 -17.52 18.59 34.94
N GLY A 259 -16.70 17.54 35.10
CA GLY A 259 -16.53 16.49 34.11
C GLY A 259 -15.81 16.93 32.83
N LEU A 260 -15.26 18.15 32.80
CA LEU A 260 -14.55 18.67 31.64
C LEU A 260 -13.20 17.99 31.46
N SER A 261 -12.82 17.74 30.21
CA SER A 261 -11.48 17.22 29.94
C SER A 261 -10.43 18.32 30.12
N TYR A 262 -9.17 17.93 30.37
CA TYR A 262 -8.07 18.90 30.53
C TYR A 262 -7.97 19.91 29.39
N ILE A 263 -8.23 19.48 28.14
CA ILE A 263 -8.14 20.40 26.99
C ILE A 263 -9.29 21.42 27.00
N ASP A 264 -10.47 21.03 27.49
CA ASP A 264 -11.62 21.92 27.57
C ASP A 264 -11.42 22.95 28.68
N VAL A 265 -10.95 22.54 29.86
CA VAL A 265 -10.61 23.46 30.95
C VAL A 265 -9.51 24.44 30.52
N LYS A 266 -8.50 23.97 29.79
CA LYS A 266 -7.43 24.83 29.26
C LYS A 266 -7.95 25.91 28.29
N LEU A 267 -9.06 25.69 27.59
CA LEU A 267 -9.64 26.69 26.69
C LEU A 267 -10.50 27.73 27.43
N LEU A 268 -10.81 27.52 28.70
CA LEU A 268 -11.55 28.45 29.55
C LEU A 268 -10.66 29.40 30.36
N CYS A 269 -9.37 29.10 30.46
CA CYS A 269 -8.36 29.85 31.24
C CYS A 269 -7.38 30.57 30.32
#